data_AF-A0A970GD77-F1
#
_entry.id   AF-A0A970GD77-F1
#
_cell.length_a   1.000
_cell.length_b   1.000
_cell.length_c   1.000
_cell.angle_alpha   90.00
_cell.angle_beta   90.00
_cell.angle_gamma   90.00
#
_symmetry.space_group_name_H-M   'P 1'
#
loop_
_entity.id
_entity.type
_entity.pdbx_description
1 polymer ?
#
loop_
_entity_poly.entity_id
_entity_poly.type
_entity_poly.pdbx_seq_one_letter_code
_entity_poly.pdbx_strand_id
1 'polypeptide(L)'
;MKRSIALILILLAGCIVFANINDNLPANLNSAFTLGAKNSSSLQVNFTLPEYSMQEETYGGAVYHKIILPLSGTLMETGMPELPVVCTSIAIPHTGGVNIEVLSTQQTVIPNFLPYPVQQGN
;
A
#
# COMPACT_ATOMS: atom_id res chain seq x y z
N MET A 1 -39.24 35.32 -8.96
CA MET A 1 -38.63 34.85 -7.70
C MET A 1 -38.75 33.34 -7.51
N LYS A 2 -39.96 32.74 -7.45
CA LYS A 2 -40.12 31.28 -7.22
C LYS A 2 -39.47 30.38 -8.30
N ARG A 3 -39.54 30.76 -9.58
CA ARG A 3 -38.91 30.03 -10.71
C ARG A 3 -37.37 30.08 -10.67
N SER A 4 -36.81 31.23 -10.29
CA SER A 4 -35.36 31.42 -10.16
C SER A 4 -34.79 30.62 -8.98
N ILE A 5 -35.54 30.52 -7.87
CA ILE A 5 -35.17 29.70 -6.71
C ILE A 5 -35.19 28.20 -7.08
N ALA A 6 -36.19 27.75 -7.83
CA ALA A 6 -36.26 26.37 -8.30
C ALA A 6 -35.08 25.99 -9.22
N LEU A 7 -34.67 26.91 -10.10
CA LEU A 7 -33.51 26.71 -10.98
C LEU A 7 -32.20 26.61 -10.20
N ILE A 8 -32.02 27.41 -9.15
CA ILE A 8 -30.84 27.33 -8.27
C ILE A 8 -30.79 26.01 -7.52
N LEU A 9 -31.94 25.52 -7.03
CA LEU A 9 -32.05 24.25 -6.32
C LEU A 9 -31.71 23.04 -7.21
N ILE A 10 -32.13 23.07 -8.48
CA ILE A 10 -31.82 22.02 -9.46
C ILE A 10 -30.33 22.04 -9.83
N LEU A 11 -29.72 23.24 -9.96
CA LEU A 11 -28.30 23.38 -10.22
C LEU A 11 -27.46 22.85 -9.04
N LEU A 12 -27.88 23.16 -7.80
CA LEU A 12 -27.21 22.70 -6.58
C LEU A 12 -27.29 21.18 -6.44
N ALA A 13 -28.45 20.57 -6.76
CA ALA A 13 -28.61 19.12 -6.77
C ALA A 13 -27.72 18.44 -7.83
N GLY A 14 -27.52 19.05 -8.99
CA GLY A 14 -26.61 18.57 -10.03
C GLY A 14 -25.14 18.55 -9.61
N CYS A 15 -24.71 19.49 -8.77
CA CYS A 15 -23.33 19.54 -8.27
C CYS A 15 -23.02 18.41 -7.27
N ILE A 16 -24.01 17.90 -6.53
CA ILE A 16 -23.80 16.87 -5.50
C ILE A 16 -23.51 15.50 -6.12
N VAL A 17 -24.02 15.23 -7.33
CA VAL A 17 -23.85 13.92 -8.02
C VAL A 17 -22.40 13.65 -8.40
N PHE A 18 -21.58 14.68 -8.63
CA PHE A 18 -20.16 14.54 -8.98
C PHE A 18 -19.21 14.58 -7.77
N ALA A 19 -19.71 14.80 -6.55
CA ALA A 19 -18.88 14.89 -5.34
C ALA A 19 -18.53 13.52 -4.74
N ASN A 20 -19.04 12.42 -5.29
CA ASN A 20 -18.72 11.04 -4.88
C ASN A 20 -17.81 10.33 -5.89
N ILE A 21 -16.87 11.06 -6.49
CA ILE A 21 -15.69 10.39 -7.05
C ILE A 21 -14.77 10.19 -5.86
N ASN A 22 -14.94 9.06 -5.16
CA ASN A 22 -13.94 8.59 -4.23
C ASN A 22 -12.62 8.54 -5.00
N ASP A 23 -11.65 9.32 -4.52
CA ASP A 23 -10.33 9.44 -5.09
C ASP A 23 -9.74 8.04 -5.28
N ASN A 24 -9.87 7.49 -6.50
CA ASN A 24 -8.99 6.44 -6.98
C ASN A 24 -7.66 7.12 -7.32
N LEU A 25 -7.04 7.74 -6.30
CA LEU A 25 -5.68 8.18 -6.40
C LEU A 25 -4.88 6.90 -6.66
N PRO A 26 -4.15 6.79 -7.77
CA PRO A 26 -3.37 5.60 -8.05
C PRO A 26 -2.48 5.33 -6.84
N ALA A 27 -2.60 4.14 -6.29
CA ALA A 27 -1.85 3.77 -5.10
C ALA A 27 -0.37 4.05 -5.33
N ASN A 28 0.20 4.89 -4.48
CA ASN A 28 1.56 5.38 -4.66
C ASN A 28 2.40 4.89 -3.48
N LEU A 29 3.17 3.82 -3.69
CA LEU A 29 4.02 3.28 -2.63
C LEU A 29 5.17 4.21 -2.22
N ASN A 30 5.45 5.31 -2.95
CA ASN A 30 6.41 6.29 -2.43
C ASN A 30 5.91 6.98 -1.16
N SER A 31 4.60 6.94 -0.84
CA SER A 31 4.10 7.41 0.46
C SER A 31 4.42 6.46 1.62
N ALA A 32 4.74 5.19 1.34
CA ALA A 32 5.07 4.20 2.37
C ALA A 32 6.39 4.52 3.07
N PHE A 33 7.30 5.19 2.39
CA PHE A 33 8.60 5.59 2.92
C PHE A 33 8.68 7.10 3.07
N THR A 34 9.00 7.56 4.27
CA THR A 34 9.29 8.97 4.53
C THR A 34 10.70 9.12 5.07
N LEU A 35 11.38 10.18 4.65
CA LEU A 35 12.72 10.50 5.14
C LEU A 35 12.60 11.29 6.44
N GLY A 36 13.27 10.79 7.49
CA GLY A 36 13.38 11.44 8.78
C GLY A 36 14.64 12.30 8.86
N ALA A 37 15.25 12.31 10.05
CA ALA A 37 16.49 13.03 10.26
C ALA A 37 17.63 12.51 9.36
N LYS A 38 18.40 13.44 8.82
CA LYS A 38 19.60 13.16 8.02
C LYS A 38 20.79 13.92 8.60
N ASN A 39 21.93 13.24 8.71
CA ASN A 39 23.22 13.87 8.99
C ASN A 39 24.28 13.38 7.99
N SER A 40 25.56 13.69 8.24
CA SER A 40 26.67 13.34 7.35
C SER A 40 26.94 11.83 7.24
N SER A 41 26.44 11.02 8.18
CA SER A 41 26.73 9.59 8.30
C SER A 41 25.50 8.68 8.39
N SER A 42 24.31 9.24 8.63
CA SER A 42 23.07 8.48 8.77
C SER A 42 21.89 9.16 8.08
N LEU A 43 20.98 8.33 7.58
CA LEU A 43 19.68 8.73 7.05
C LEU A 43 18.61 7.88 7.75
N GLN A 44 17.68 8.54 8.43
CA GLN A 44 16.53 7.87 8.99
C GLN A 44 15.47 7.67 7.90
N VAL A 45 14.98 6.45 7.79
CA VAL A 45 13.90 6.07 6.88
C VAL A 45 12.77 5.51 7.74
N ASN A 46 11.61 6.13 7.65
CA ASN A 46 10.41 5.65 8.33
C ASN A 46 9.54 4.91 7.31
N PHE A 47 9.10 3.72 7.66
CA PHE A 47 8.15 2.94 6.89
C PHE A 47 6.79 2.93 7.59
N THR A 48 5.75 3.26 6.85
CA THR A 48 4.36 3.11 7.26
C THR A 48 3.70 2.14 6.31
N LEU A 49 3.12 1.05 6.84
CA LEU A 49 2.38 0.08 6.05
C LEU A 49 1.19 0.79 5.38
N PRO A 50 1.13 0.84 4.03
CA PRO A 50 -0.01 1.42 3.34
C PRO A 50 -1.27 0.57 3.53
N GLU A 51 -2.41 1.12 3.13
CA GLU A 51 -3.65 0.35 3.06
C GLU A 51 -3.46 -0.86 2.15
N TYR A 52 -3.88 -2.02 2.65
CA TYR A 52 -3.90 -3.28 1.93
C TYR A 52 -5.29 -3.89 2.03
N SER A 53 -5.64 -4.75 1.09
CA SER A 53 -6.83 -5.58 1.18
C SER A 53 -6.45 -7.05 1.26
N MET A 54 -7.37 -7.88 1.74
CA MET A 54 -7.23 -9.33 1.70
C MET A 54 -8.21 -9.89 0.69
N GLN A 55 -7.72 -10.79 -0.15
CA GLN A 55 -8.51 -11.55 -1.10
C GLN A 55 -8.48 -13.02 -0.70
N GLU A 56 -9.65 -13.65 -0.70
CA GLU A 56 -9.76 -15.08 -0.48
C GLU A 56 -9.69 -15.80 -1.83
N GLU A 57 -8.85 -16.83 -1.90
CA GLU A 57 -8.67 -17.67 -3.07
C GLU A 57 -8.92 -19.12 -2.69
N THR A 58 -9.82 -19.79 -3.40
CA THR A 58 -10.12 -21.20 -3.15
C THR A 58 -9.37 -22.07 -4.12
N TYR A 59 -8.44 -22.89 -3.62
CA TYR A 59 -7.66 -23.83 -4.43
C TYR A 59 -7.54 -25.18 -3.73
N GLY A 60 -7.81 -26.27 -4.46
CA GLY A 60 -7.67 -27.63 -3.92
C GLY A 60 -8.56 -27.93 -2.70
N GLY A 61 -9.68 -27.23 -2.54
CA GLY A 61 -10.60 -27.39 -1.39
C GLY A 61 -10.18 -26.64 -0.12
N ALA A 62 -9.08 -25.87 -0.16
CA ALA A 62 -8.65 -24.98 0.91
C ALA A 62 -8.90 -23.52 0.53
N VAL A 63 -9.25 -22.70 1.53
CA VAL A 63 -9.39 -21.24 1.38
C VAL A 63 -8.08 -20.60 1.84
N TYR A 64 -7.40 -19.96 0.90
CA TYR A 64 -6.17 -19.22 1.10
C TYR A 64 -6.45 -17.72 1.16
N HIS A 65 -5.58 -17.00 1.85
CA HIS A 65 -5.64 -15.55 1.97
C HIS A 65 -4.45 -14.94 1.25
N LYS A 66 -4.74 -14.06 0.30
CA LYS A 66 -3.76 -13.29 -0.44
C LYS A 66 -3.82 -11.83 0.00
N ILE A 67 -2.67 -11.26 0.34
CA ILE A 67 -2.56 -9.85 0.69
C ILE A 67 -2.37 -9.07 -0.62
N ILE A 68 -3.30 -8.17 -0.91
CA ILE A 68 -3.23 -7.28 -2.06
C ILE A 68 -2.74 -5.92 -1.57
N LEU A 69 -1.48 -5.64 -1.88
CA LEU A 69 -0.86 -4.34 -1.67
C LEU A 69 -0.46 -3.75 -3.03
N PRO A 70 -1.03 -2.61 -3.45
CA PRO A 70 -0.77 -2.07 -4.78
C PRO A 70 0.72 -1.75 -5.02
N LEU A 71 1.20 -1.94 -6.25
CA LEU A 71 2.60 -1.75 -6.68
C LEU A 71 3.65 -2.55 -5.87
N SER A 72 3.22 -3.45 -4.99
CA SER A 72 4.11 -4.37 -4.31
C SER A 72 4.42 -5.56 -5.21
N GLY A 73 5.58 -6.18 -4.97
CA GLY A 73 5.93 -7.46 -5.57
C GLY A 73 6.10 -8.53 -4.51
N THR A 74 6.47 -9.74 -4.91
CA THR A 74 6.97 -10.75 -3.97
C THR A 74 8.41 -11.11 -4.33
N LEU A 75 9.22 -11.36 -3.31
CA LEU A 75 10.58 -11.89 -3.46
C LEU A 75 10.63 -13.39 -3.13
N MET A 76 9.48 -14.00 -2.88
CA MET A 76 9.37 -15.38 -2.42
C MET A 76 9.40 -16.34 -3.62
N GLU A 77 9.98 -17.52 -3.40
CA GLU A 77 10.05 -18.57 -4.41
C GLU A 77 8.68 -19.25 -4.62
N THR A 78 8.53 -19.92 -5.75
CA THR A 78 7.32 -20.71 -6.06
C THR A 78 7.02 -21.73 -4.95
N GLY A 79 5.76 -21.80 -4.53
CA GLY A 79 5.29 -22.67 -3.46
C GLY A 79 5.46 -22.10 -2.05
N MET A 80 6.21 -21.01 -1.87
CA MET A 80 6.31 -20.29 -0.60
C MET A 80 5.11 -19.36 -0.41
N PRO A 81 4.80 -18.96 0.83
CA PRO A 81 3.80 -17.93 1.12
C PRO A 81 4.03 -16.65 0.29
N GLU A 82 3.04 -16.24 -0.50
CA GLU A 82 3.07 -14.99 -1.26
C GLU A 82 2.86 -13.82 -0.30
N LEU A 83 3.97 -13.20 0.09
CA LEU A 83 3.97 -11.99 0.93
C LEU A 83 4.42 -10.78 0.09
N PRO A 84 3.70 -9.65 0.19
CA PRO A 84 4.06 -8.43 -0.52
C PRO A 84 5.31 -7.80 0.09
N VAL A 85 6.17 -7.30 -0.78
CA VAL A 85 7.39 -6.57 -0.44
C VAL A 85 7.31 -5.19 -1.07
N VAL A 86 7.58 -4.17 -0.24
CA VAL A 86 7.67 -2.77 -0.66
C VAL A 86 9.15 -2.39 -0.70
N CYS A 87 9.60 -1.89 -1.85
CA CYS A 87 10.99 -1.49 -2.06
C CYS A 87 11.07 0.02 -2.28
N THR A 88 12.19 0.61 -1.86
CA THR A 88 12.55 1.99 -2.21
C THR A 88 14.04 2.08 -2.54
N SER A 89 14.41 3.09 -3.32
CA SER A 89 15.78 3.33 -3.77
C SER A 89 16.36 4.51 -3.02
N ILE A 90 17.54 4.32 -2.42
CA ILE A 90 18.24 5.36 -1.66
C ILE A 90 19.62 5.58 -2.28
N ALA A 91 19.94 6.83 -2.59
CA ALA A 91 21.27 7.20 -3.08
C ALA A 91 22.27 7.20 -1.92
N ILE A 92 23.35 6.44 -2.07
CA ILE A 92 24.44 6.32 -1.10
C ILE A 92 25.72 6.99 -1.66
N PRO A 93 26.48 7.75 -0.84
CA PRO A 93 27.76 8.32 -1.26
C PRO A 93 28.78 7.26 -1.73
N HIS A 94 29.58 7.60 -2.74
CA HIS A 94 30.49 6.66 -3.40
C HIS A 94 31.60 6.05 -2.51
N THR A 95 31.90 6.67 -1.37
CA THR A 95 32.97 6.28 -0.44
C THR A 95 32.47 5.73 0.90
N GLY A 96 31.16 5.45 1.02
CA GLY A 96 30.55 4.94 2.25
C GLY A 96 30.14 3.45 2.15
N GLY A 97 30.36 2.70 3.22
CA GLY A 97 29.67 1.42 3.42
C GLY A 97 28.22 1.65 3.87
N VAL A 98 27.32 0.71 3.56
CA VAL A 98 25.91 0.77 3.99
C VAL A 98 25.68 -0.24 5.11
N ASN A 99 25.11 0.23 6.21
CA ASN A 99 24.54 -0.62 7.25
C ASN A 99 23.08 -0.21 7.46
N ILE A 100 22.20 -1.19 7.59
CA ILE A 100 20.77 -0.98 7.85
C ILE A 100 20.46 -1.54 9.22
N GLU A 101 19.80 -0.73 10.04
CA GLU A 101 19.38 -1.12 11.39
C GLU A 101 17.91 -0.75 11.60
N VAL A 102 17.16 -1.66 12.22
CA VAL A 102 15.78 -1.41 12.59
C VAL A 102 15.76 -0.76 13.98
N LEU A 103 15.50 0.54 14.02
CA LEU A 103 15.47 1.31 15.28
C LEU A 103 14.18 1.08 16.09
N SER A 104 13.07 0.82 15.41
CA SER A 104 11.76 0.59 16.04
C SER A 104 10.83 -0.19 15.13
N THR A 105 9.90 -0.95 15.72
CA THR A 105 8.87 -1.68 14.97
C THR A 105 7.56 -1.68 15.74
N GLN A 106 6.46 -1.51 15.02
CA GLN A 106 5.11 -1.76 15.51
C GLN A 106 4.50 -2.84 14.63
N GLN A 107 3.90 -3.86 15.25
CA GLN A 107 3.33 -5.00 14.55
C GLN A 107 2.03 -5.45 15.19
N THR A 108 1.16 -6.01 14.35
CA THR A 108 -0.09 -6.65 14.77
C THR A 108 -0.10 -8.08 14.21
N VAL A 109 -0.50 -9.04 15.03
CA VAL A 109 -0.57 -10.46 14.64
C VAL A 109 -2.00 -10.80 14.22
N ILE A 110 -2.13 -11.40 13.03
CA ILE A 110 -3.39 -11.95 12.53
C ILE A 110 -3.35 -13.48 12.75
N PRO A 111 -4.15 -14.03 13.67
CA PRO A 111 -4.16 -15.47 13.90
C PRO A 111 -4.87 -16.22 12.77
N ASN A 112 -4.59 -17.52 12.63
CA ASN A 112 -5.25 -18.42 11.67
C ASN A 112 -5.17 -17.97 10.21
N PHE A 113 -4.07 -17.33 9.84
CA PHE A 113 -3.81 -16.88 8.47
C PHE A 113 -3.18 -18.01 7.66
N LEU A 114 -3.89 -18.49 6.64
CA LEU A 114 -3.36 -19.43 5.65
C LEU A 114 -2.93 -18.65 4.39
N PRO A 115 -1.63 -18.36 4.19
CA PRO A 115 -1.17 -17.55 3.07
C PRO A 115 -1.29 -18.27 1.74
N TYR A 116 -1.73 -17.56 0.71
CA TYR A 116 -1.71 -18.05 -0.67
C TYR A 116 -0.27 -18.36 -1.12
N PRO A 117 0.02 -19.52 -1.72
CA PRO A 117 1.37 -19.83 -2.19
C PRO A 117 1.67 -19.18 -3.54
N VAL A 118 2.90 -18.68 -3.72
CA VAL A 118 3.39 -18.12 -4.99
C VAL A 118 3.26 -19.17 -6.08
N GLN A 119 2.58 -18.83 -7.17
CA GLN A 119 2.43 -19.69 -8.34
C GLN A 119 3.57 -19.45 -9.35
N GLN A 120 3.97 -20.49 -10.06
CA GLN A 120 5.00 -20.39 -11.09
C GLN A 120 4.43 -19.67 -12.32
N GLY A 121 5.07 -18.58 -12.76
CA GLY A 121 4.74 -17.91 -14.04
C GLY A 121 3.96 -16.59 -13.93
N ASN A 122 4.16 -15.82 -12.86
CA ASN A 122 3.73 -14.41 -12.81
C ASN A 122 4.85 -13.49 -13.29
#